data_AF-A0A3D1PPM5-F1
#
_entry.id   AF-A0A3D1PPM5-F1
#
_cell.length_a   1.000
_cell.length_b   1.000
_cell.length_c   1.000
_cell.angle_alpha   90.00
_cell.angle_beta   90.00
_cell.angle_gamma   90.00
#
_symmetry.space_group_name_H-M   'P 1'
#
loop_
_entity.id
_entity.type
_entity.pdbx_description
1 polymer ?
#
loop_
_entity_poly.entity_id
_entity_poly.type
_entity_poly.pdbx_seq_one_letter_code
_entity_poly.pdbx_strand_id
1 'polypeptide(L)'
;CREIRKTATVALSGECADEIFGGYPWYRDKTVRERYGFPWAQSTAYRVSFFKPEVFGGINPAAYIDEGYRATLEQTSIRPGLDPLEQRMRQMFALNFNWFMQTLLDRKDRMSMYSGLEVRVPFCDYRIAEYLYSVPWEYKDYEGHEKGLLRQAMQGVLPTEVLWRKKSPYPKTWNPAYLNAVSAMLRSAMQDPDAPLLRIAKRAALEQLLTAAETATPWYGQLMTTPQTIAWFVQLNYWLQKYRVELV
;
A
#
# COMPACT_ATOMS: atom_id res chain seq x y z
N CYS A 1 -6.04 -15.36 10.50
CA CYS A 1 -6.88 -16.16 9.59
C CYS A 1 -7.09 -17.59 10.09
N ARG A 2 -6.05 -18.43 10.22
CA ARG A 2 -6.19 -19.82 10.72
C ARG A 2 -6.98 -19.95 12.03
N GLU A 3 -6.69 -19.09 13.02
CA GLU A 3 -7.42 -19.13 14.30
C GLU A 3 -8.91 -18.79 14.15
N ILE A 4 -9.23 -17.76 13.36
CA ILE A 4 -10.63 -17.39 13.06
C ILE A 4 -11.33 -18.51 12.29
N ARG A 5 -10.60 -19.18 11.38
CA ARG A 5 -11.16 -20.27 10.56
C ARG A 5 -11.67 -21.46 11.39
N LYS A 6 -11.18 -21.63 12.62
CA LYS A 6 -11.65 -22.66 13.54
C LYS A 6 -13.11 -22.46 13.94
N THR A 7 -13.60 -21.22 13.93
CA THR A 7 -14.96 -20.87 14.40
C THR A 7 -15.84 -20.21 13.33
N ALA A 8 -15.26 -19.70 12.23
CA ALA A 8 -16.01 -19.04 11.16
C ALA A 8 -15.43 -19.36 9.77
N THR A 9 -16.30 -19.49 8.77
CA THR A 9 -15.92 -19.63 7.35
C THR A 9 -15.85 -18.29 6.63
N VAL A 10 -16.68 -17.33 7.05
CA VAL A 10 -16.78 -16.00 6.46
C VAL A 10 -16.51 -14.95 7.54
N ALA A 11 -15.74 -13.91 7.19
CA ALA A 11 -15.51 -12.73 8.01
C ALA A 11 -15.84 -11.45 7.21
N LEU A 12 -16.21 -10.38 7.92
CA LEU A 12 -16.34 -9.05 7.34
C LEU A 12 -15.12 -8.22 7.69
N SER A 13 -14.61 -7.46 6.73
CA SER A 13 -13.51 -6.52 6.92
C SER A 13 -13.90 -5.12 6.47
N GLY A 14 -13.38 -4.12 7.18
CA GLY A 14 -13.52 -2.69 6.85
C GLY A 14 -12.54 -2.17 5.80
N GLU A 15 -11.79 -3.05 5.12
CA GLU A 15 -10.95 -2.67 3.97
C GLU A 15 -11.79 -1.95 2.89
N CYS A 16 -11.14 -1.11 2.06
CA CYS A 16 -11.74 -0.16 1.11
C CYS A 16 -12.34 1.11 1.73
N ALA A 17 -12.62 1.14 3.04
CA ALA A 17 -13.22 2.32 3.67
C ALA A 17 -12.29 3.55 3.64
N ASP A 18 -10.99 3.36 3.87
CA ASP A 18 -10.04 4.48 3.90
C ASP A 18 -9.84 5.09 2.50
N GLU A 19 -9.92 4.27 1.46
CA GLU A 19 -9.75 4.68 0.07
C GLU A 19 -10.93 5.54 -0.40
N ILE A 20 -12.17 5.14 -0.09
CA ILE A 20 -13.38 5.79 -0.64
C ILE A 20 -13.96 6.88 0.28
N PHE A 21 -13.75 6.78 1.60
CA PHE A 21 -14.18 7.81 2.57
C PHE A 21 -13.04 8.77 2.98
N GLY A 22 -11.85 8.67 2.39
CA GLY A 22 -10.78 9.65 2.66
C GLY A 22 -10.02 9.42 3.97
N GLY A 23 -9.75 8.17 4.33
CA GLY A 23 -9.10 7.79 5.59
C GLY A 23 -7.58 7.92 5.64
N TYR A 24 -6.92 8.33 4.55
CA TYR A 24 -5.45 8.41 4.49
C TYR A 24 -4.89 9.84 4.67
N PRO A 25 -3.64 9.97 5.19
CA PRO A 25 -3.00 11.28 5.36
C PRO A 25 -2.84 12.07 4.06
N TRP A 26 -2.62 11.41 2.91
CA TRP A 26 -2.43 12.08 1.62
C TRP A 26 -3.67 12.81 1.08
N TYR A 27 -4.84 12.62 1.70
CA TYR A 27 -6.01 13.44 1.41
C TYR A 27 -6.02 14.78 2.17
N ARG A 28 -5.39 14.83 3.36
CA ARG A 28 -5.42 15.99 4.28
C ARG A 28 -4.14 16.80 4.26
N ASP A 29 -3.00 16.12 4.25
CA ASP A 29 -1.70 16.78 4.24
C ASP A 29 -1.46 17.41 2.86
N LYS A 30 -1.58 18.73 2.80
CA LYS A 30 -1.40 19.52 1.58
C LYS A 30 -0.05 19.22 0.89
N THR A 31 1.01 19.02 1.67
CA THR A 31 2.36 18.78 1.13
C THR A 31 2.46 17.43 0.43
N VAL A 32 1.75 16.42 0.90
CA VAL A 32 1.68 15.09 0.28
C VAL A 32 0.69 15.09 -0.88
N ARG A 33 -0.45 15.75 -0.68
CA ARG A 33 -1.57 15.81 -1.62
C ARG A 33 -1.21 16.53 -2.91
N GLU A 34 -0.46 17.61 -2.83
CA GLU A 34 -0.06 18.43 -3.99
C GLU A 34 1.22 17.93 -4.64
N ARG A 35 1.92 16.98 -4.00
CA ARG A 35 3.11 16.37 -4.58
C ARG A 35 2.78 15.60 -5.85
N TYR A 36 3.60 15.81 -6.86
CA TYR A 36 3.51 15.10 -8.13
C TYR A 36 3.77 13.59 -7.96
N GLY A 37 3.07 12.76 -8.74
CA GLY A 37 3.17 11.30 -8.70
C GLY A 37 2.26 10.65 -7.65
N PHE A 38 2.45 9.35 -7.45
CA PHE A 38 1.70 8.56 -6.46
C PHE A 38 2.08 8.95 -5.02
N PRO A 39 1.12 9.34 -4.16
CA PRO A 39 1.45 9.90 -2.84
C PRO A 39 2.07 8.88 -1.88
N TRP A 40 1.77 7.59 -2.05
CA TRP A 40 2.37 6.50 -1.27
C TRP A 40 3.65 5.93 -1.90
N ALA A 41 4.11 6.39 -3.07
CA ALA A 41 5.22 5.76 -3.78
C ALA A 41 6.19 6.80 -4.38
N GLN A 42 6.76 7.61 -3.49
CA GLN A 42 7.64 8.74 -3.84
C GLN A 42 9.15 8.38 -3.93
N SER A 43 9.53 7.15 -3.57
CA SER A 43 10.92 6.70 -3.45
C SER A 43 11.38 5.85 -4.64
N THR A 44 10.94 6.17 -5.86
CA THR A 44 11.25 5.37 -7.07
C THR A 44 12.75 5.17 -7.28
N ALA A 45 13.55 6.25 -7.25
CA ALA A 45 15.00 6.14 -7.44
C ALA A 45 15.66 5.23 -6.40
N TYR A 46 15.22 5.32 -5.13
CA TYR A 46 15.69 4.45 -4.06
C TYR A 46 15.32 2.99 -4.31
N ARG A 47 14.09 2.69 -4.73
CA ARG A 47 13.66 1.32 -5.04
C ARG A 47 14.44 0.72 -6.22
N VAL A 48 14.64 1.52 -7.28
CA VAL A 48 15.39 1.13 -8.48
C VAL A 48 16.86 0.87 -8.16
N SER A 49 17.44 1.58 -7.19
CA SER A 49 18.87 1.46 -6.86
C SER A 49 19.27 0.04 -6.43
N PHE A 50 18.33 -0.74 -5.89
CA PHE A 50 18.55 -2.13 -5.47
C PHE A 50 18.72 -3.12 -6.62
N PHE A 51 18.17 -2.83 -7.79
CA PHE A 51 18.15 -3.76 -8.92
C PHE A 51 19.28 -3.46 -9.91
N LYS A 52 19.73 -4.51 -10.59
CA LYS A 52 20.66 -4.37 -11.70
C LYS A 52 19.92 -3.78 -12.92
N PRO A 53 20.55 -2.88 -13.70
CA PRO A 53 19.88 -2.21 -14.81
C PRO A 53 19.27 -3.15 -15.86
N GLU A 54 19.91 -4.30 -16.09
CA GLU A 54 19.52 -5.29 -17.09
C GLU A 54 18.14 -5.89 -16.81
N VAL A 55 17.74 -5.95 -15.53
CA VAL A 55 16.43 -6.49 -15.10
C VAL A 55 15.26 -5.70 -15.67
N PHE A 56 15.48 -4.42 -16.01
CA PHE A 56 14.42 -3.57 -16.53
C PHE A 56 14.19 -3.76 -18.03
N GLY A 57 15.02 -4.51 -18.75
CA GLY A 57 14.79 -4.81 -20.18
C GLY A 57 14.64 -3.57 -21.05
N GLY A 58 15.38 -2.48 -20.75
CA GLY A 58 15.29 -1.20 -21.46
C GLY A 58 14.16 -0.28 -21.00
N ILE A 59 13.29 -0.73 -20.09
CA ILE A 59 12.26 0.12 -19.49
C ILE A 59 12.92 1.13 -18.54
N ASN A 60 12.60 2.41 -18.70
CA ASN A 60 12.94 3.41 -17.70
C ASN A 60 11.89 3.36 -16.57
N PRO A 61 12.23 2.92 -15.34
CA PRO A 61 11.23 2.71 -14.30
C PRO A 61 10.54 4.00 -13.85
N ALA A 62 11.24 5.14 -13.89
CA ALA A 62 10.65 6.42 -13.53
C ALA A 62 9.63 6.87 -14.57
N ALA A 63 9.95 6.71 -15.87
CA ALA A 63 9.03 7.02 -16.96
C ALA A 63 7.79 6.10 -16.94
N TYR A 64 7.97 4.80 -16.68
CA TYR A 64 6.88 3.85 -16.57
C TYR A 64 5.89 4.20 -15.44
N ILE A 65 6.42 4.53 -14.25
CA ILE A 65 5.58 4.94 -13.11
C ILE A 65 4.89 6.28 -13.41
N ASP A 66 5.60 7.22 -14.03
CA ASP A 66 5.06 8.52 -14.42
C ASP A 66 3.93 8.41 -15.44
N GLU A 67 4.07 7.53 -16.43
CA GLU A 67 3.03 7.25 -17.42
C GLU A 67 1.75 6.72 -16.75
N GLY A 68 1.87 5.75 -15.84
CA GLY A 68 0.71 5.24 -15.10
C GLY A 68 0.02 6.31 -14.26
N TYR A 69 0.80 7.22 -13.64
CA TYR A 69 0.25 8.37 -12.92
C TYR A 69 -0.52 9.31 -13.86
N ARG A 70 0.12 9.76 -14.95
CA ARG A 70 -0.48 10.70 -15.92
C ARG A 70 -1.73 10.12 -16.58
N ALA A 71 -1.67 8.87 -17.04
CA ALA A 71 -2.80 8.19 -17.67
C ALA A 71 -4.00 8.08 -16.71
N THR A 72 -3.74 7.81 -15.42
CA THR A 72 -4.81 7.79 -14.42
C THR A 72 -5.46 9.16 -14.23
N LEU A 73 -4.65 10.24 -14.21
CA LEU A 73 -5.18 11.60 -14.10
C LEU A 73 -6.01 11.99 -15.33
N GLU A 74 -5.54 11.66 -16.52
CA GLU A 74 -6.22 11.94 -17.79
C GLU A 74 -7.58 11.22 -17.89
N GLN A 75 -7.64 9.98 -17.41
CA GLN A 75 -8.87 9.18 -17.38
C GLN A 75 -9.82 9.55 -16.22
N THR A 76 -9.38 10.38 -15.27
CA THR A 76 -10.21 10.78 -14.14
C THR A 76 -11.35 11.68 -14.63
N SER A 77 -12.59 11.24 -14.40
CA SER A 77 -13.77 12.05 -14.73
C SER A 77 -13.88 13.27 -13.82
N ILE A 78 -13.66 14.46 -14.39
CA ILE A 78 -13.75 15.75 -13.70
C ILE A 78 -14.80 16.61 -14.41
N ARG A 79 -15.79 17.08 -13.64
CA ARG A 79 -16.80 17.99 -14.17
C ARG A 79 -16.21 19.40 -14.37
N PRO A 80 -16.50 20.09 -15.48
CA PRO A 80 -16.13 21.49 -15.65
C PRO A 80 -16.64 22.37 -14.51
N GLY A 81 -15.82 23.33 -14.06
CA GLY A 81 -16.20 24.31 -13.03
C GLY A 81 -16.05 23.83 -11.58
N LEU A 82 -15.56 22.62 -11.32
CA LEU A 82 -15.18 22.21 -9.96
C LEU A 82 -14.00 23.03 -9.45
N ASP A 83 -13.95 23.30 -8.15
CA ASP A 83 -12.80 23.97 -7.56
C ASP A 83 -11.53 23.10 -7.64
N PRO A 84 -10.32 23.70 -7.63
CA PRO A 84 -9.08 22.95 -7.80
C PRO A 84 -8.83 21.86 -6.74
N LEU A 85 -9.28 22.07 -5.49
CA LEU A 85 -9.12 21.07 -4.45
C LEU A 85 -9.99 19.86 -4.77
N GLU A 86 -11.23 20.08 -5.20
CA GLU A 86 -12.16 19.02 -5.51
C GLU A 86 -11.78 18.22 -6.75
N GLN A 87 -11.25 18.90 -7.76
CA GLN A 87 -10.59 18.24 -8.89
C GLN A 87 -9.45 17.33 -8.42
N ARG A 88 -8.59 17.83 -7.52
CA ARG A 88 -7.50 17.04 -6.95
C ARG A 88 -8.00 15.87 -6.11
N MET A 89 -9.13 16.01 -5.40
CA MET A 89 -9.73 14.92 -4.61
C MET A 89 -10.31 13.82 -5.48
N ARG A 90 -10.90 14.15 -6.63
CA ARG A 90 -11.32 13.16 -7.63
C ARG A 90 -10.14 12.40 -8.21
N GLN A 91 -9.07 13.10 -8.57
CA GLN A 91 -7.82 12.47 -9.02
C GLN A 91 -7.22 11.56 -7.95
N MET A 92 -7.20 12.02 -6.69
CA MET A 92 -6.70 11.24 -5.57
C MET A 92 -7.53 9.98 -5.34
N PHE A 93 -8.86 10.09 -5.45
CA PHE A 93 -9.76 8.94 -5.38
C PHE A 93 -9.43 7.93 -6.49
N ALA A 94 -9.30 8.37 -7.74
CA ALA A 94 -8.97 7.51 -8.87
C ALA A 94 -7.62 6.81 -8.69
N LEU A 95 -6.59 7.55 -8.25
CA LEU A 95 -5.29 6.96 -7.93
C LEU A 95 -5.41 5.90 -6.83
N ASN A 96 -6.10 6.19 -5.72
CA ASN A 96 -6.26 5.24 -4.61
C ASN A 96 -7.02 4.00 -5.05
N PHE A 97 -8.12 4.19 -5.77
CA PHE A 97 -8.99 3.11 -6.23
C PHE A 97 -8.26 2.19 -7.22
N ASN A 98 -7.58 2.76 -8.21
CA ASN A 98 -6.97 1.98 -9.30
C ASN A 98 -5.64 1.31 -8.91
N TRP A 99 -4.97 1.76 -7.85
CA TRP A 99 -3.61 1.28 -7.55
C TRP A 99 -3.43 0.83 -6.09
N PHE A 100 -3.80 1.69 -5.13
CA PHE A 100 -3.57 1.39 -3.71
C PHE A 100 -4.53 0.31 -3.19
N MET A 101 -5.83 0.49 -3.47
CA MET A 101 -6.89 -0.43 -3.05
C MET A 101 -6.66 -1.84 -3.59
N GLN A 102 -6.26 -1.95 -4.86
CA GLN A 102 -5.98 -3.24 -5.51
C GLN A 102 -4.90 -4.02 -4.76
N THR A 103 -3.85 -3.34 -4.31
CA THR A 103 -2.76 -3.96 -3.54
C THR A 103 -3.26 -4.50 -2.20
N LEU A 104 -4.15 -3.77 -1.51
CA LEU A 104 -4.71 -4.20 -0.23
C LEU A 104 -5.69 -5.37 -0.40
N LEU A 105 -6.53 -5.31 -1.43
CA LEU A 105 -7.50 -6.36 -1.75
C LEU A 105 -6.80 -7.67 -2.10
N ASP A 106 -5.80 -7.64 -2.98
CA ASP A 106 -5.01 -8.83 -3.34
C ASP A 106 -4.34 -9.44 -2.10
N ARG A 107 -3.66 -8.61 -1.30
CA ARG A 107 -3.03 -9.07 -0.05
C ARG A 107 -4.03 -9.73 0.89
N LYS A 108 -5.16 -9.07 1.15
CA LYS A 108 -6.19 -9.57 2.07
C LYS A 108 -6.73 -10.90 1.57
N ASP A 109 -7.12 -10.97 0.31
CA ASP A 109 -7.71 -12.16 -0.31
C ASP A 109 -6.76 -13.35 -0.27
N ARG A 110 -5.52 -13.19 -0.76
CA ARG A 110 -4.51 -14.24 -0.75
C ARG A 110 -4.22 -14.74 0.66
N MET A 111 -4.07 -13.82 1.62
CA MET A 111 -3.74 -14.17 3.01
C MET A 111 -4.89 -14.87 3.74
N SER A 112 -6.15 -14.50 3.47
CA SER A 112 -7.31 -15.14 4.08
C SER A 112 -7.62 -16.49 3.43
N MET A 113 -7.61 -16.54 2.09
CA MET A 113 -7.90 -17.75 1.32
C MET A 113 -6.83 -18.83 1.48
N TYR A 114 -5.57 -18.46 1.73
CA TYR A 114 -4.54 -19.43 2.16
C TYR A 114 -4.93 -20.22 3.42
N SER A 115 -5.78 -19.64 4.28
CA SER A 115 -6.33 -20.31 5.46
C SER A 115 -7.78 -20.79 5.27
N GLY A 116 -8.31 -20.77 4.05
CA GLY A 116 -9.70 -21.12 3.76
C GLY A 116 -10.75 -20.23 4.43
N LEU A 117 -10.39 -18.97 4.73
CA LEU A 117 -11.29 -17.97 5.31
C LEU A 117 -11.70 -16.96 4.25
N GLU A 118 -13.00 -16.87 3.96
CA GLU A 118 -13.55 -15.88 3.03
C GLU A 118 -13.72 -14.54 3.75
N VAL A 119 -13.05 -13.48 3.30
CA VAL A 119 -13.16 -12.15 3.91
C VAL A 119 -13.86 -11.19 2.95
N ARG A 120 -15.13 -10.90 3.24
CA ARG A 120 -15.94 -9.94 2.47
C ARG A 120 -15.64 -8.51 2.89
N VAL A 121 -15.72 -7.60 1.93
CA VAL A 121 -15.39 -6.18 2.07
C VAL A 121 -16.58 -5.32 1.66
N PRO A 122 -17.55 -5.08 2.57
CA PRO A 122 -18.79 -4.39 2.21
C PRO A 122 -18.58 -2.99 1.61
N PHE A 123 -17.51 -2.29 2.02
CA PHE A 123 -17.17 -0.98 1.45
C PHE A 123 -16.68 -1.05 -0.01
N CYS A 124 -16.32 -2.23 -0.53
CA CYS A 124 -15.97 -2.43 -1.92
C CYS A 124 -17.20 -2.61 -2.83
N ASP A 125 -18.42 -2.47 -2.31
CA ASP A 125 -19.63 -2.48 -3.12
C ASP A 125 -19.62 -1.32 -4.12
N TYR A 126 -19.80 -1.64 -5.40
CA TYR A 126 -19.72 -0.64 -6.47
C TYR A 126 -20.72 0.50 -6.28
N ARG A 127 -21.88 0.25 -5.67
CA ARG A 127 -22.91 1.27 -5.42
C ARG A 127 -22.42 2.30 -4.41
N ILE A 128 -21.66 1.86 -3.39
CA ILE A 128 -21.04 2.75 -2.42
C ILE A 128 -19.91 3.54 -3.09
N ALA A 129 -19.08 2.88 -3.89
CA ALA A 129 -17.97 3.53 -4.59
C ALA A 129 -18.47 4.59 -5.59
N GLU A 130 -19.48 4.28 -6.41
CA GLU A 130 -20.12 5.20 -7.36
C GLU A 130 -20.74 6.41 -6.63
N TYR A 131 -21.50 6.16 -5.55
CA TYR A 131 -22.07 7.22 -4.75
C TYR A 131 -20.97 8.14 -4.20
N LEU A 132 -19.97 7.57 -3.54
CA LEU A 132 -18.89 8.35 -2.94
C LEU A 132 -18.00 9.06 -3.96
N TYR A 133 -17.91 8.58 -5.21
CA TYR A 133 -17.21 9.33 -6.26
C TYR A 133 -17.86 10.70 -6.54
N SER A 134 -19.16 10.83 -6.28
CA SER A 134 -19.92 12.07 -6.48
C SER A 134 -19.94 13.00 -5.26
N VAL A 135 -19.74 12.45 -4.06
CA VAL A 135 -19.80 13.19 -2.78
C VAL A 135 -18.65 14.20 -2.66
N PRO A 136 -18.95 15.49 -2.39
CA PRO A 136 -17.95 16.52 -2.13
C PRO A 136 -16.98 16.18 -0.99
N TRP A 137 -15.73 16.62 -1.11
CA TRP A 137 -14.65 16.34 -0.16
C TRP A 137 -14.98 16.81 1.25
N GLU A 138 -15.63 17.97 1.40
CA GLU A 138 -16.01 18.54 2.69
C GLU A 138 -16.85 17.58 3.55
N TYR A 139 -17.65 16.69 2.93
CA TYR A 139 -18.39 15.68 3.68
C TYR A 139 -17.49 14.49 4.07
N LYS A 140 -16.58 14.08 3.20
CA LYS A 140 -15.61 13.01 3.52
C LYS A 140 -14.65 13.42 4.63
N ASP A 141 -14.33 14.71 4.69
CA ASP A 141 -13.50 15.37 5.70
C ASP A 141 -14.34 16.20 6.69
N TYR A 142 -15.58 15.76 6.93
CA TYR A 142 -16.52 16.48 7.79
C TYR A 142 -15.91 16.81 9.15
N GLU A 143 -15.96 18.09 9.52
CA GLU A 143 -15.37 18.65 10.74
C GLU A 143 -13.87 18.34 10.91
N GLY A 144 -13.13 18.13 9.81
CA GLY A 144 -11.69 17.83 9.82
C GLY A 144 -11.36 16.40 10.28
N HIS A 145 -12.35 15.52 10.38
CA HIS A 145 -12.16 14.14 10.81
C HIS A 145 -11.97 13.18 9.64
N GLU A 146 -11.07 12.20 9.82
CA GLU A 146 -10.92 11.15 8.83
C GLU A 146 -12.14 10.26 8.71
N LYS A 147 -12.61 10.08 7.47
CA LYS A 147 -13.86 9.37 7.19
C LYS A 147 -15.04 10.04 7.91
N GLY A 148 -15.07 11.37 7.94
CA GLY A 148 -16.06 12.18 8.64
C GLY A 148 -17.48 11.76 8.29
N LEU A 149 -17.81 11.66 7.01
CA LEU A 149 -19.12 11.17 6.54
C LEU A 149 -19.48 9.79 7.12
N LEU A 150 -18.56 8.83 7.10
CA LEU A 150 -18.81 7.49 7.63
C LEU A 150 -19.04 7.51 9.15
N ARG A 151 -18.26 8.32 9.87
CA ARG A 151 -18.43 8.49 11.33
C ARG A 151 -19.79 9.13 11.63
N GLN A 152 -20.15 10.20 10.93
CA GLN A 152 -21.45 10.84 11.09
C GLN A 152 -22.61 9.88 10.79
N ALA A 153 -22.52 9.11 9.70
CA ALA A 153 -23.56 8.16 9.31
C ALA A 153 -23.79 7.02 10.32
N MET A 154 -22.80 6.72 11.18
CA MET A 154 -22.89 5.65 12.17
C MET A 154 -23.23 6.15 13.59
N GLN A 155 -23.54 7.45 13.75
CA GLN A 155 -24.05 7.98 15.01
C GLN A 155 -25.32 7.26 15.45
N GLY A 156 -25.44 7.00 16.76
CA GLY A 156 -26.56 6.24 17.34
C GLY A 156 -26.50 4.72 17.11
N VAL A 157 -25.61 4.23 16.24
CA VAL A 157 -25.39 2.79 16.03
C VAL A 157 -24.13 2.29 16.74
N LEU A 158 -23.05 3.07 16.73
CA LEU A 158 -21.79 2.73 17.40
C LEU A 158 -21.56 3.61 18.64
N PRO A 159 -20.87 3.10 19.68
CA PRO A 159 -20.47 3.91 20.83
C PRO A 159 -19.59 5.09 20.41
N THR A 160 -19.79 6.24 21.04
CA THR A 160 -19.09 7.51 20.75
C THR A 160 -17.57 7.34 20.78
N GLU A 161 -17.05 6.58 21.75
CA GLU A 161 -15.62 6.32 21.92
C GLU A 161 -15.02 5.49 20.77
N VAL A 162 -15.80 4.60 20.14
CA VAL A 162 -15.39 3.86 18.94
C VAL A 162 -15.48 4.76 17.73
N LEU A 163 -16.57 5.52 17.64
CA LEU A 163 -16.91 6.38 16.52
C LEU A 163 -15.92 7.51 16.30
N TRP A 164 -15.35 8.05 17.37
CA TRP A 164 -14.41 9.18 17.33
C TRP A 164 -12.98 8.78 17.67
N ARG A 165 -12.70 7.48 17.81
CA ARG A 165 -11.35 6.99 18.01
C ARG A 165 -10.47 7.42 16.84
N LYS A 166 -9.33 8.00 17.16
CA LYS A 166 -8.27 8.30 16.19
C LYS A 166 -7.89 7.03 15.43
N LYS A 167 -7.78 7.14 14.10
CA LYS A 167 -7.29 6.05 13.26
C LYS A 167 -5.96 5.51 13.79
N SER A 168 -5.89 4.19 13.95
CA SER A 168 -4.65 3.47 14.24
C SER A 168 -4.37 2.56 13.04
N PRO A 169 -3.24 2.73 12.33
CA PRO A 169 -2.88 1.84 11.23
C PRO A 169 -2.58 0.43 11.75
N TYR A 170 -2.60 -0.57 10.87
CA TYR A 170 -2.12 -1.90 11.22
C TYR A 170 -0.70 -1.82 11.82
N PRO A 171 -0.41 -2.57 12.90
CA PRO A 171 0.89 -2.48 13.55
C PRO A 171 1.97 -2.97 12.59
N LYS A 172 2.97 -2.12 12.34
CA LYS A 172 4.27 -2.59 11.86
C LYS A 172 5.05 -3.11 13.05
N THR A 173 5.72 -4.24 12.87
CA THR A 173 6.56 -4.80 13.94
C THR A 173 7.83 -3.96 14.07
N TRP A 174 8.00 -3.38 15.25
CA TRP A 174 9.22 -2.68 15.68
C TRP A 174 10.10 -3.57 16.55
N ASN A 175 9.76 -4.86 16.68
CA ASN A 175 10.48 -5.77 17.54
C ASN A 175 11.89 -6.01 16.98
N PRO A 176 12.97 -5.70 17.71
CA PRO A 176 14.34 -5.94 17.26
C PRO A 176 14.59 -7.40 16.87
N ALA A 177 13.92 -8.35 17.51
CA ALA A 177 14.01 -9.77 17.16
C ALA A 177 13.53 -10.06 15.73
N TYR A 178 12.49 -9.36 15.26
CA TYR A 178 12.03 -9.48 13.88
C TYR A 178 13.06 -8.96 12.90
N LEU A 179 13.62 -7.77 13.14
CA LEU A 179 14.68 -7.19 12.31
C LEU A 179 15.90 -8.13 12.24
N ASN A 180 16.35 -8.63 13.39
CA ASN A 180 17.45 -9.59 13.46
C ASN A 180 17.17 -10.85 12.65
N ALA A 181 15.97 -11.42 12.77
CA ALA A 181 15.57 -12.63 12.04
C ALA A 181 15.58 -12.41 10.52
N VAL A 182 14.90 -11.38 10.01
CA VAL A 182 14.85 -11.12 8.56
C VAL A 182 16.21 -10.72 8.00
N SER A 183 17.04 -10.04 8.80
CA SER A 183 18.42 -9.70 8.42
C SER A 183 19.30 -10.94 8.31
N ALA A 184 19.19 -11.89 9.25
CA ALA A 184 19.89 -13.17 9.17
C ALA A 184 19.46 -13.98 7.94
N MET A 185 18.15 -14.01 7.63
CA MET A 185 17.63 -14.66 6.42
C MET A 185 18.19 -14.04 5.13
N LEU A 186 18.23 -12.70 5.04
CA LEU A 186 18.79 -12.03 3.88
C LEU A 186 20.30 -12.28 3.74
N ARG A 187 21.06 -12.24 4.84
CA ARG A 187 22.50 -12.58 4.84
C ARG A 187 22.74 -14.01 4.34
N SER A 188 21.95 -14.97 4.83
CA SER A 188 22.02 -16.37 4.38
C SER A 188 21.77 -16.48 2.88
N ALA A 189 20.69 -15.86 2.37
CA ALA A 189 20.40 -15.84 0.94
C ALA A 189 21.51 -15.16 0.10
N MET A 190 22.24 -14.19 0.66
CA MET A 190 23.35 -13.54 -0.04
C MET A 190 24.66 -14.34 -0.01
N GLN A 191 24.79 -15.32 0.89
CA GLN A 191 25.94 -16.22 0.99
C GLN A 191 25.76 -17.48 0.14
N ASP A 192 24.52 -17.88 -0.12
CA ASP A 192 24.17 -18.97 -1.01
C ASP A 192 24.50 -18.61 -2.48
N PRO A 193 25.46 -19.30 -3.14
CA PRO A 193 25.83 -19.02 -4.52
C PRO A 193 24.71 -19.34 -5.52
N ASP A 194 23.77 -20.20 -5.15
CA ASP A 194 22.65 -20.61 -5.99
C ASP A 194 21.41 -19.72 -5.80
N ALA A 195 21.45 -18.78 -4.86
CA ALA A 195 20.33 -17.89 -4.59
C ALA A 195 20.00 -17.00 -5.81
N PRO A 196 18.78 -17.08 -6.35
CA PRO A 196 18.39 -16.32 -7.54
C PRO A 196 18.28 -14.81 -7.28
N LEU A 197 18.16 -14.37 -6.03
CA LEU A 197 18.06 -12.96 -5.67
C LEU A 197 19.21 -12.13 -6.26
N LEU A 198 20.43 -12.64 -6.23
CA LEU A 198 21.60 -11.91 -6.72
C LEU A 198 21.72 -11.90 -8.25
N ARG A 199 20.83 -12.60 -8.96
CA ARG A 199 20.69 -12.46 -10.42
C ARG A 199 20.07 -11.10 -10.75
N ILE A 200 19.14 -10.62 -9.92
CA ILE A 200 18.37 -9.37 -10.14
C ILE A 200 18.79 -8.19 -9.25
N ALA A 201 19.21 -8.45 -8.01
CA ALA A 201 19.56 -7.42 -7.05
C ALA A 201 21.07 -7.17 -7.01
N LYS A 202 21.46 -5.93 -6.74
CA LYS A 202 22.85 -5.54 -6.50
C LYS A 202 23.24 -5.94 -5.08
N ARG A 203 24.25 -6.81 -4.95
CA ARG A 203 24.81 -7.23 -3.65
C ARG A 203 25.12 -6.03 -2.74
N ALA A 204 25.85 -5.04 -3.25
CA ALA A 204 26.25 -3.86 -2.48
C ALA A 204 25.06 -3.07 -1.91
N ALA A 205 23.95 -2.97 -2.65
CA ALA A 205 22.74 -2.28 -2.17
C ALA A 205 22.05 -3.05 -1.03
N LEU A 206 22.04 -4.39 -1.10
CA LEU A 206 21.52 -5.24 -0.03
C LEU A 206 22.41 -5.19 1.22
N GLU A 207 23.74 -5.16 1.05
CA GLU A 207 24.70 -4.98 2.15
C GLU A 207 24.52 -3.62 2.84
N GLN A 208 24.31 -2.57 2.06
CA GLN A 208 23.99 -1.25 2.59
C GLN A 208 22.67 -1.26 3.37
N LEU A 209 21.62 -1.93 2.87
CA LEU A 209 20.35 -2.05 3.58
C LEU A 209 20.47 -2.78 4.93
N LEU A 210 21.36 -3.77 5.02
CA LEU A 210 21.61 -4.54 6.25
C LEU A 210 22.42 -3.78 7.30
N THR A 211 23.17 -2.76 6.89
CA THR A 211 24.12 -2.03 7.76
C THR A 211 23.70 -0.57 8.00
N ALA A 212 22.86 0.01 7.15
CA ALA A 212 22.36 1.36 7.33
C ALA A 212 21.55 1.49 8.62
N ALA A 213 21.80 2.57 9.36
CA ALA A 213 20.83 3.05 10.35
C ALA A 213 19.47 3.25 9.66
N GLU A 214 18.38 3.04 10.39
CA GLU A 214 17.03 3.05 9.83
C GLU A 214 16.82 4.25 8.90
N THR A 215 16.60 3.98 7.61
CA THR A 215 16.48 5.05 6.62
C THR A 215 15.14 5.75 6.80
N ALA A 216 15.14 7.08 6.88
CA ALA A 216 13.91 7.87 6.94
C ALA A 216 13.03 7.75 5.68
N THR A 217 13.55 7.19 4.58
CA THR A 217 12.82 6.98 3.33
C THR A 217 12.08 5.64 3.33
N PRO A 218 10.75 5.62 3.46
CA PRO A 218 9.99 4.39 3.34
C PRO A 218 9.93 3.89 1.89
N TRP A 219 9.86 2.58 1.73
CA TRP A 219 9.70 1.93 0.43
C TRP A 219 8.29 2.12 -0.15
N TYR A 220 7.28 2.14 0.72
CA TYR A 220 5.87 2.27 0.35
C TYR A 220 5.07 2.93 1.49
N GLY A 221 4.57 4.13 1.23
CA GLY A 221 3.80 4.95 2.17
C GLY A 221 4.50 5.09 3.51
N GLN A 222 3.77 4.96 4.61
CA GLN A 222 4.34 4.94 5.97
C GLN A 222 4.62 3.51 6.47
N LEU A 223 4.43 2.50 5.61
CA LEU A 223 4.23 1.11 6.00
C LEU A 223 5.50 0.27 5.94
N MET A 224 6.37 0.51 4.96
CA MET A 224 7.58 -0.28 4.75
C MET A 224 8.84 0.52 5.09
N THR A 225 9.39 0.31 6.29
CA THR A 225 10.73 0.78 6.67
C THR A 225 11.74 -0.37 6.53
N THR A 226 12.97 -0.20 7.04
CA THR A 226 14.07 -1.14 6.84
C THR A 226 13.70 -2.62 7.07
N PRO A 227 13.05 -3.03 8.18
CA PRO A 227 12.73 -4.44 8.41
C PRO A 227 11.79 -5.03 7.35
N GLN A 228 10.81 -4.25 6.89
CA GLN A 228 9.86 -4.70 5.86
C GLN A 228 10.52 -4.76 4.48
N THR A 229 11.42 -3.83 4.17
CA THR A 229 12.21 -3.88 2.93
C THR A 229 13.12 -5.11 2.90
N ILE A 230 13.80 -5.43 4.00
CA ILE A 230 14.60 -6.67 4.10
C ILE A 230 13.71 -7.90 3.92
N ALA A 231 12.57 -7.96 4.62
CA ALA A 231 11.62 -9.06 4.51
C ALA A 231 11.10 -9.23 3.07
N TRP A 232 10.92 -8.14 2.33
CA TRP A 232 10.49 -8.17 0.93
C TRP A 232 11.54 -8.85 0.04
N PHE A 233 12.84 -8.57 0.21
CA PHE A 233 13.89 -9.25 -0.54
C PHE A 233 14.02 -10.74 -0.17
N VAL A 234 13.83 -11.09 1.10
CA VAL A 234 13.76 -12.49 1.55
C VAL A 234 12.60 -13.21 0.86
N GLN A 235 11.42 -12.58 0.81
CA GLN A 235 10.24 -13.13 0.13
C GLN A 235 10.44 -13.24 -1.38
N LEU A 236 11.11 -12.26 -2.00
CA LEU A 236 11.45 -12.30 -3.42
C LEU A 236 12.38 -13.47 -3.74
N ASN A 237 13.43 -13.67 -2.94
CA ASN A 237 14.33 -14.83 -3.10
C ASN A 237 13.56 -16.15 -2.98
N TYR A 238 12.74 -16.27 -1.93
CA TYR A 238 11.92 -17.46 -1.70
C TYR A 238 10.96 -17.71 -2.86
N TRP A 239 10.32 -16.67 -3.39
CA TRP A 239 9.40 -16.79 -4.52
C TRP A 239 10.12 -17.27 -5.78
N LEU A 240 11.26 -16.67 -6.12
CA LEU A 240 12.08 -17.08 -7.26
C LEU A 240 12.51 -18.55 -7.15
N GLN A 241 12.94 -18.99 -5.96
CA GLN A 241 13.35 -20.38 -5.71
C GLN A 241 12.17 -21.35 -5.78
N LYS A 242 11.08 -21.04 -5.06
CA LYS A 242 9.91 -21.90 -4.94
C LYS A 242 9.26 -22.18 -6.29
N TYR A 243 9.14 -21.15 -7.12
CA TYR A 243 8.49 -21.25 -8.42
C TYR A 243 9.48 -21.46 -9.58
N ARG A 244 10.79 -21.63 -9.28
CA ARG A 244 11.85 -21.84 -10.27
C ARG A 244 11.79 -20.82 -11.40
N VAL A 245 11.69 -19.55 -11.03
CA VAL A 245 11.53 -18.46 -11.98
C VAL A 245 12.80 -18.29 -12.79
N GLU A 246 12.68 -18.41 -14.10
CA GLU A 246 13.74 -18.12 -15.05
C GLU A 246 13.61 -16.69 -15.55
N LEU A 247 14.75 -15.99 -15.60
CA LEU A 247 14.84 -14.65 -16.16
C LEU A 247 15.29 -14.82 -17.60
N VAL A 248 14.39 -14.54 -18.53
CA VAL A 248 14.61 -14.64 -19.99
C VAL A 248 14.85 -13.25 -20.55
#